data_AF-A0A200HJJ6-F1
#
_entry.id   AF-A0A200HJJ6-F1
#
_cell.length_a   1.000
_cell.length_b   1.000
_cell.length_c   1.000
_cell.angle_alpha   90.00
_cell.angle_beta   90.00
_cell.angle_gamma   90.00
#
_symmetry.space_group_name_H-M   'P 1'
#
loop_
_entity.id
_entity.type
_entity.pdbx_description
1 polymer ?
#
loop_
_entity_poly.entity_id
_entity_poly.type
_entity_poly.pdbx_seq_one_letter_code
_entity_poly.pdbx_strand_id
1 'polypeptide(L)'
;MSSPGVPGAHRMIRIVLRVLAAAAAAVCGIAFVVLVALVLGSLFGPVSRDPHGYAMIFGLITAVPAGLLTAVFLPLAFPPRQRRRVTRLGTWIVVAILIALFAILFTA
;
A
#
# COMPACT_ATOMS: atom_id res chain seq x y z
N MET A 1 7.40 32.99 28.45
CA MET A 1 5.93 32.98 28.31
C MET A 1 5.51 31.66 27.68
N SER A 2 5.26 30.65 28.51
CA SER A 2 4.74 29.35 28.08
C SER A 2 3.23 29.49 27.90
N SER A 3 2.76 29.37 26.65
CA SER A 3 1.32 29.30 26.37
C SER A 3 0.72 28.11 27.10
N PRO A 4 -0.36 28.27 27.90
CA PRO A 4 -1.04 27.15 28.53
C PRO A 4 -1.62 26.25 27.44
N GLY A 5 -0.95 25.13 27.17
CA GLY A 5 -1.39 24.16 26.17
C GLY A 5 -2.79 23.67 26.50
N VAL A 6 -3.75 23.91 25.58
CA VAL A 6 -5.14 23.47 25.72
C VAL A 6 -5.17 21.96 25.98
N PRO A 7 -5.64 21.49 27.16
CA PRO A 7 -5.72 20.07 27.49
C PRO A 7 -6.66 19.35 26.51
N GLY A 8 -6.09 18.77 25.45
CA GLY A 8 -6.86 18.09 24.40
C GLY A 8 -6.32 18.28 22.98
N ALA A 9 -5.62 19.39 22.70
CA ALA A 9 -5.08 19.68 21.37
C ALA A 9 -4.15 18.56 20.87
N HIS A 10 -3.28 18.03 21.75
CA HIS A 10 -2.39 16.91 21.41
C HIS A 10 -3.13 15.59 21.14
N ARG A 11 -4.30 15.37 21.76
CA ARG A 11 -5.14 14.20 21.48
C ARG A 11 -5.81 14.35 20.12
N MET A 12 -6.39 15.51 19.85
CA MET A 12 -7.05 15.82 18.58
C MET A 12 -6.09 15.72 17.39
N ILE A 13 -4.91 16.35 17.47
CA ILE A 13 -3.87 16.28 16.43
C ILE A 13 -3.49 14.82 16.13
N ARG A 14 -3.29 13.99 17.16
CA ARG A 14 -2.96 12.56 16.96
C ARG A 14 -4.08 11.79 16.28
N ILE A 15 -5.34 12.11 16.56
CA ILE A 15 -6.49 11.47 15.89
C ILE A 15 -6.52 11.88 14.43
N VAL A 16 -6.44 13.19 14.13
CA VAL A 16 -6.43 13.71 12.76
C VAL A 16 -5.31 13.07 11.94
N LEU A 17 -4.08 13.03 12.47
CA LEU A 17 -2.94 12.41 11.78
C LEU A 17 -3.16 10.91 11.51
N ARG A 18 -3.81 10.17 12.42
CA ARG A 18 -4.13 8.76 12.19
C ARG A 18 -5.21 8.57 11.13
N VAL A 19 -6.22 9.43 11.11
CA VAL A 19 -7.29 9.39 10.09
C VAL A 19 -6.70 9.69 8.71
N LEU A 20 -5.85 10.72 8.61
CA LEU A 20 -5.17 11.05 7.36
C LEU A 20 -4.26 9.92 6.89
N ALA A 21 -3.50 9.32 7.82
CA ALA A 21 -2.67 8.15 7.51
C ALA A 21 -3.51 6.94 7.08
N ALA A 22 -4.67 6.70 7.71
CA ALA A 22 -5.58 5.63 7.33
C ALA A 22 -6.16 5.85 5.94
N ALA A 23 -6.57 7.08 5.62
CA ALA A 23 -7.07 7.44 4.30
C ALA A 23 -5.99 7.26 3.22
N ALA A 24 -4.77 7.75 3.48
CA ALA A 24 -3.64 7.56 2.57
C ALA A 24 -3.30 6.08 2.38
N ALA A 25 -3.25 5.29 3.46
CA ALA A 25 -3.01 3.86 3.40
C ALA A 25 -4.11 3.12 2.61
N ALA A 26 -5.38 3.52 2.78
CA ALA A 26 -6.50 2.93 2.05
C ALA A 26 -6.40 3.23 0.55
N VAL A 27 -6.16 4.48 0.17
CA VAL A 27 -6.01 4.87 -1.25
C VAL A 27 -4.85 4.13 -1.90
N CYS A 28 -3.67 4.14 -1.27
CA CYS A 28 -2.50 3.44 -1.80
C CYS A 28 -2.72 1.92 -1.83
N GLY A 29 -3.33 1.35 -0.78
CA GLY A 29 -3.58 -0.08 -0.67
C GLY A 29 -4.58 -0.58 -1.69
N ILE A 30 -5.67 0.16 -1.92
CA ILE A 30 -6.65 -0.16 -2.96
C ILE A 30 -5.99 -0.07 -4.34
N ALA A 31 -5.25 1.01 -4.62
CA ALA A 31 -4.53 1.15 -5.87
C ALA A 31 -3.56 -0.02 -6.10
N PHE A 32 -2.81 -0.41 -5.07
CA PHE A 32 -1.91 -1.57 -5.13
C PHE A 32 -2.66 -2.87 -5.47
N VAL A 33 -3.76 -3.16 -4.77
CA VAL A 33 -4.57 -4.36 -5.02
C VAL A 33 -5.15 -4.38 -6.44
N VAL A 34 -5.64 -3.24 -6.93
CA VAL A 34 -6.15 -3.11 -8.30
C VAL A 34 -5.05 -3.37 -9.32
N LEU A 35 -3.86 -2.79 -9.13
CA LEU A 35 -2.72 -2.99 -10.02
C LEU A 35 -2.27 -4.46 -10.03
N VAL A 36 -2.18 -5.10 -8.87
CA VAL A 36 -1.90 -6.54 -8.75
C VAL A 36 -2.94 -7.35 -9.54
N ALA A 37 -4.22 -7.04 -9.39
CA ALA A 37 -5.29 -7.73 -10.11
C ALA A 37 -5.22 -7.53 -11.63
N LEU A 38 -4.83 -6.33 -12.10
CA LEU A 38 -4.61 -6.06 -13.51
C LEU A 38 -3.44 -6.87 -14.08
N VAL A 39 -2.31 -6.93 -13.36
CA VAL A 39 -1.14 -7.73 -13.75
C VAL A 39 -1.50 -9.21 -13.83
N LEU A 40 -2.16 -9.76 -12.80
CA LEU A 40 -2.61 -11.15 -12.81
C LEU A 40 -3.65 -11.42 -13.92
N GLY A 41 -4.53 -10.46 -14.19
CA GLY A 41 -5.51 -10.55 -15.27
C GLY A 41 -4.87 -10.52 -16.66
N SER A 42 -3.74 -9.83 -16.84
CA SER A 42 -2.96 -9.86 -18.07
C SER A 42 -2.19 -11.18 -18.23
N LEU A 43 -1.67 -11.74 -17.13
CA LEU A 43 -0.89 -12.98 -17.14
C LEU A 43 -1.76 -14.22 -17.37
N PHE A 44 -2.89 -14.31 -16.69
CA PHE A 44 -3.74 -15.51 -16.69
C PHE A 44 -5.02 -15.34 -17.53
N GLY A 45 -5.24 -14.17 -18.13
CA GLY A 45 -6.41 -13.87 -18.95
C GLY A 45 -6.22 -14.17 -20.44
N PRO A 46 -7.30 -14.08 -21.23
CA PRO A 46 -7.21 -14.20 -22.68
C PRO A 46 -6.40 -13.04 -23.28
N VAL A 47 -5.68 -13.29 -24.38
CA VAL A 47 -4.86 -12.29 -25.10
C VAL A 47 -5.65 -11.03 -25.46
N SER A 48 -6.96 -11.15 -25.70
CA SER A 48 -7.84 -10.01 -25.99
C SER A 48 -7.96 -9.00 -24.84
N ARG A 49 -7.62 -9.39 -23.60
CA ARG A 49 -7.75 -8.55 -22.40
C ARG A 49 -6.58 -7.57 -22.25
N ASP A 50 -5.39 -7.98 -22.67
CA ASP A 50 -4.21 -7.12 -22.76
C ASP A 50 -3.35 -7.52 -23.97
N PRO A 51 -3.75 -7.15 -25.20
CA PRO A 51 -3.08 -7.58 -26.42
C PRO A 51 -1.62 -7.10 -26.52
N HIS A 52 -1.29 -6.04 -25.79
CA HIS A 52 0.00 -5.36 -25.85
C HIS A 52 0.85 -5.57 -24.58
N GLY A 53 0.29 -6.17 -23.53
CA GLY A 53 0.97 -6.32 -22.24
C GLY A 53 1.10 -5.01 -21.44
N TYR A 54 0.29 -3.99 -21.75
CA TYR A 54 0.38 -2.69 -21.08
C TYR A 54 -0.06 -2.77 -19.61
N ALA A 55 -1.12 -3.53 -19.33
CA ALA A 55 -1.58 -3.72 -17.96
C ALA A 55 -0.52 -4.48 -17.14
N MET A 56 0.22 -5.40 -17.76
CA MET A 56 1.34 -6.09 -17.12
C MET A 56 2.51 -5.15 -16.82
N ILE A 57 3.05 -4.44 -17.81
CA ILE A 57 4.23 -3.58 -17.64
C ILE A 57 3.91 -2.38 -16.73
N PHE A 58 2.88 -1.60 -17.08
CA PHE A 58 2.51 -0.42 -16.29
C PHE A 58 1.94 -0.83 -14.93
N GLY A 59 1.20 -1.94 -14.86
CA GLY A 59 0.72 -2.47 -13.58
C GLY A 59 1.87 -2.76 -12.62
N LEU A 60 2.92 -3.45 -13.09
CA LEU A 60 4.09 -3.80 -12.27
C LEU A 60 4.88 -2.56 -11.83
N ILE A 61 5.21 -1.67 -12.77
CA ILE A 61 5.96 -0.44 -12.49
C ILE A 61 5.24 0.43 -11.48
N THR A 62 3.91 0.54 -11.58
CA THR A 62 3.11 1.38 -10.68
C THR A 62 2.76 0.66 -9.37
N ALA A 63 2.72 -0.67 -9.34
CA ALA A 63 2.46 -1.45 -8.14
C ALA A 63 3.59 -1.31 -7.10
N VAL A 64 4.84 -1.18 -7.55
CA VAL A 64 6.00 -0.97 -6.64
C VAL A 64 5.83 0.27 -5.75
N PRO A 65 5.68 1.51 -6.30
CA PRO A 65 5.50 2.69 -5.47
C PRO A 65 4.18 2.64 -4.68
N ALA A 66 3.09 2.11 -5.25
CA ALA A 66 1.82 1.97 -4.53
C ALA A 66 1.95 1.04 -3.30
N GLY A 67 2.63 -0.10 -3.45
CA GLY A 67 2.90 -1.04 -2.38
C GLY A 67 3.80 -0.43 -1.29
N LEU A 68 4.85 0.29 -1.68
CA LEU A 68 5.74 0.99 -0.74
C LEU A 68 4.99 2.05 0.07
N LEU A 69 4.20 2.90 -0.59
CA LEU A 69 3.38 3.90 0.09
C LEU A 69 2.37 3.24 1.04
N THR A 70 1.77 2.12 0.64
CA THR A 70 0.90 1.32 1.52
C THR A 70 1.66 0.83 2.75
N ALA A 71 2.86 0.26 2.58
CA ALA A 71 3.68 -0.23 3.69
C ALA A 71 4.12 0.89 4.66
N VAL A 72 4.27 2.12 4.16
CA VAL A 72 4.64 3.31 4.96
C VAL A 72 3.45 3.90 5.69
N PHE A 73 2.31 4.11 5.00
CA PHE A 73 1.14 4.76 5.58
C PHE A 73 0.34 3.83 6.50
N LEU A 74 0.27 2.53 6.18
CA LEU A 74 -0.55 1.58 6.91
C LEU A 74 -0.22 1.55 8.42
N PRO A 75 1.04 1.46 8.87
CA PRO A 75 1.35 1.48 10.30
C PRO A 75 1.00 2.80 10.97
N LEU A 76 1.04 3.92 10.25
CA LEU A 76 0.76 5.23 10.82
C LEU A 76 -0.71 5.37 11.25
N ALA A 77 -1.62 4.64 10.62
CA ALA A 77 -3.03 4.54 11.00
C ALA A 77 -3.25 3.86 12.39
N PHE A 78 -2.32 3.02 12.82
CA PHE A 78 -2.48 2.20 14.04
C PHE A 78 -1.85 2.84 15.30
N PRO A 79 -2.34 2.48 16.49
CA PRO A 79 -1.75 2.91 17.76
C PRO A 79 -0.34 2.30 17.98
N PRO A 80 0.54 2.97 18.76
CA PRO A 80 1.95 2.60 18.90
C PRO A 80 2.20 1.14 19.29
N ARG A 81 1.33 0.58 20.14
CA ARG A 81 1.40 -0.82 20.60
C ARG A 81 1.30 -1.83 19.44
N GLN A 82 0.56 -1.49 18.38
CA GLN A 82 0.33 -2.37 17.22
C GLN A 82 1.21 -2.02 16.02
N ARG A 83 1.76 -0.80 15.97
CA ARG A 83 2.57 -0.30 14.84
C ARG A 83 3.66 -1.28 14.41
N ARG A 84 4.48 -1.77 15.34
CA ARG A 84 5.59 -2.68 15.00
C ARG A 84 5.12 -3.98 14.34
N ARG A 85 3.98 -4.51 14.79
CA ARG A 85 3.37 -5.72 14.21
C ARG A 85 2.81 -5.44 12.81
N VAL A 86 2.09 -4.34 12.66
CA VAL A 86 1.51 -3.91 11.36
C VAL A 86 2.60 -3.58 10.35
N THR A 87 3.65 -2.86 10.74
CA THR A 87 4.81 -2.59 9.87
C THR A 87 5.43 -3.88 9.41
N ARG A 88 5.79 -4.79 10.34
CA ARG A 88 6.45 -6.04 9.98
C ARG A 88 5.58 -6.86 9.04
N LEU A 89 4.34 -7.15 9.40
CA LEU A 89 3.44 -7.96 8.57
C LEU A 89 3.12 -7.29 7.24
N GLY A 90 2.77 -6.00 7.26
CA GLY A 90 2.42 -5.25 6.05
C GLY A 90 3.58 -5.19 5.06
N THR A 91 4.79 -4.88 5.54
CA THR A 91 5.99 -4.89 4.69
C THR A 91 6.26 -6.28 4.12
N TRP A 92 6.20 -7.34 4.93
CA TRP A 92 6.40 -8.71 4.44
C TRP A 92 5.37 -9.12 3.39
N ILE A 93 4.09 -8.77 3.59
CA ILE A 93 3.03 -9.05 2.61
C ILE A 93 3.28 -8.31 1.30
N VAL A 94 3.56 -7.01 1.35
CA VAL A 94 3.83 -6.21 0.14
C VAL A 94 5.05 -6.76 -0.60
N VAL A 95 6.15 -7.03 0.11
CA VAL A 95 7.37 -7.59 -0.48
C VAL A 95 7.11 -8.97 -1.08
N ALA A 96 6.39 -9.85 -0.38
CA ALA A 96 6.07 -11.18 -0.89
C ALA A 96 5.22 -11.11 -2.17
N ILE A 97 4.23 -10.20 -2.24
CA ILE A 97 3.41 -10.00 -3.43
C ILE A 97 4.26 -9.48 -4.59
N LEU A 98 5.11 -8.47 -4.35
CA LEU A 98 5.99 -7.94 -5.39
C LEU A 98 6.96 -9.00 -5.90
N ILE A 99 7.62 -9.75 -5.00
CA ILE A 99 8.51 -10.86 -5.39
C ILE A 99 7.74 -11.90 -6.19
N ALA A 100 6.53 -12.28 -5.78
CA ALA A 100 5.72 -13.24 -6.51
C ALA A 100 5.36 -12.74 -7.92
N LEU A 101 4.96 -11.47 -8.07
CA LEU A 101 4.67 -10.88 -9.38
C LEU A 101 5.91 -10.87 -10.29
N PHE A 102 7.07 -10.49 -9.76
CA PHE A 102 8.33 -10.54 -10.50
C PHE A 102 8.75 -11.97 -10.85
N ALA A 103 8.63 -12.91 -9.92
CA ALA A 103 8.95 -14.31 -10.18
C ALA A 103 8.07 -14.87 -11.30
N ILE A 104 6.75 -14.67 -11.22
CA ILE A 104 5.80 -15.09 -12.25
C ILE A 104 6.17 -14.49 -13.61
N LEU A 105 6.49 -13.19 -13.66
CA LEU A 105 6.93 -12.52 -14.90
C LEU A 105 8.16 -13.18 -15.55
N PHE A 106 9.14 -13.63 -14.76
CA PHE A 106 10.35 -14.26 -15.28
C PHE A 106 10.22 -15.77 -15.54
N THR A 107 9.17 -16.41 -15.02
CA THR A 107 8.92 -17.85 -15.18
C THR A 107 7.77 -18.21 -16.11
N ALA A 108 6.94 -17.22 -16.49
CA ALA A 108 5.86 -17.36 -17.47
C ALA A 108 6.42 -17.17 -18.89
#